data_AF-A0A3R9W2Q7-F1
#
_entry.id   AF-A0A3R9W2Q7-F1
#
_cell.length_a   1.000
_cell.length_b   1.000
_cell.length_c   1.000
_cell.angle_alpha   90.00
_cell.angle_beta   90.00
_cell.angle_gamma   90.00
#
_symmetry.space_group_name_H-M   'P 1'
#
loop_
_entity.id
_entity.type
_entity.pdbx_description
1 polymer ?
#
loop_
_entity_poly.entity_id
_entity_poly.type
_entity_poly.pdbx_seq_one_letter_code
_entity_poly.pdbx_strand_id
1 'polypeptide(L)'
;MSASTTATRSLRYAPPPGPDVLDRIMVVPGIDRSSAAGPCCRLLLAHDPLTPGIGLMEVEQAMLGIATGLGLTPSQQGPQPLGPVLRIRQNVTAVGPLHSERLVHVPGRTLALLDYGHATNLLRVPDPPAKWAQLASTYRHVHISVGLDPVADAWDRASSYVHRSAAIGRLWTGTATVRT
;
A
#
# COMPACT_ATOMS: atom_id res chain seq x y z
N MET A 1 8.90 38.01 8.22
CA MET A 1 8.96 36.64 8.79
C MET A 1 7.60 36.00 8.55
N SER A 2 7.46 35.21 7.49
CA SER A 2 6.18 34.56 7.15
C SER A 2 6.11 33.21 7.85
N ALA A 3 5.14 33.05 8.74
CA ALA A 3 4.85 31.77 9.39
C ALA A 3 4.18 30.84 8.36
N SER A 4 4.87 29.78 7.97
CA SER A 4 4.27 28.67 7.22
C SER A 4 3.38 27.88 8.18
N THR A 5 2.07 28.11 8.10
CA THR A 5 1.08 27.30 8.79
C THR A 5 1.02 25.93 8.12
N THR A 6 1.78 24.97 8.65
CA THR A 6 1.63 23.55 8.32
C THR A 6 0.28 23.10 8.85
N ALA A 7 -0.75 23.22 8.03
CA ALA A 7 -2.08 22.71 8.35
C ALA A 7 -1.97 21.18 8.41
N THR A 8 -1.86 20.64 9.63
CA THR A 8 -2.05 19.21 9.90
C THR A 8 -3.48 18.87 9.47
N ARG A 9 -3.64 18.36 8.25
CA ARG A 9 -4.93 17.90 7.72
C ARG A 9 -5.34 16.69 8.56
N SER A 10 -6.06 16.94 9.65
CA SER A 10 -6.70 15.92 10.46
C SER A 10 -7.63 15.13 9.53
N LEU A 11 -7.38 13.82 9.43
CA LEU A 11 -8.21 12.95 8.62
C LEU A 11 -9.61 12.90 9.23
N ARG A 12 -10.61 13.39 8.51
CA ARG A 12 -11.98 12.92 8.75
C ARG A 12 -11.99 11.44 8.44
N TYR A 13 -12.47 10.63 9.38
CA TYR A 13 -12.61 9.19 9.19
C TYR A 13 -13.33 8.91 7.85
N ALA A 14 -12.68 8.14 6.99
CA ALA A 14 -13.27 7.57 5.78
C ALA A 14 -13.24 6.05 5.95
N PRO A 15 -14.35 5.34 5.73
CA PRO A 15 -14.34 3.89 5.77
C PRO A 15 -13.42 3.35 4.65
N PRO A 16 -12.69 2.25 4.88
CA PRO A 16 -11.94 1.60 3.81
C PRO A 16 -12.86 1.24 2.63
N PRO A 17 -12.42 1.46 1.38
CA PRO A 17 -13.23 1.22 0.20
C PRO A 17 -13.55 -0.26 0.00
N GLY A 18 -14.70 -0.55 -0.62
CA GLY A 18 -15.07 -1.88 -1.07
C GLY A 18 -14.40 -2.29 -2.40
N PRO A 19 -14.70 -3.50 -2.90
CA PRO A 19 -14.01 -4.10 -4.05
C PRO A 19 -14.10 -3.27 -5.33
N ASP A 20 -15.24 -2.61 -5.59
CA ASP A 20 -15.47 -1.81 -6.81
C ASP A 20 -14.46 -0.67 -7.01
N VAL A 21 -13.84 -0.21 -5.92
CA VAL A 21 -12.82 0.84 -5.94
C VAL A 21 -11.41 0.26 -5.90
N LEU A 22 -11.22 -0.94 -5.35
CA LEU A 22 -9.90 -1.58 -5.24
C LEU A 22 -9.28 -1.87 -6.61
N ASP A 23 -10.09 -2.14 -7.64
CA ASP A 23 -9.60 -2.35 -9.00
C ASP A 23 -8.91 -1.11 -9.62
N ARG A 24 -9.06 0.06 -9.00
CA ARG A 24 -8.43 1.33 -9.40
C ARG A 24 -7.19 1.67 -8.59
N ILE A 25 -6.82 0.78 -7.67
CA ILE A 25 -5.72 0.97 -6.74
C ILE A 25 -4.55 0.15 -7.24
N MET A 26 -3.51 0.87 -7.66
CA MET A 26 -2.25 0.29 -7.98
C MET A 26 -1.51 -0.09 -6.72
N VAL A 27 -1.06 -1.35 -6.67
CA VAL A 27 -0.31 -1.91 -5.55
C VAL A 27 1.06 -2.32 -6.06
N VAL A 28 2.08 -1.56 -5.70
CA VAL A 28 3.45 -1.69 -6.23
C VAL A 28 4.38 -2.23 -5.14
N PRO A 29 4.68 -3.53 -5.12
CA PRO A 29 5.73 -4.08 -4.28
C PRO A 29 7.10 -3.70 -4.85
N GLY A 30 8.05 -3.39 -3.97
CA GLY A 30 9.41 -3.10 -4.40
C GLY A 30 10.44 -3.16 -3.29
N ILE A 31 11.70 -3.24 -3.69
CA ILE A 31 12.83 -3.28 -2.77
C ILE A 31 13.55 -1.95 -2.89
N ASP A 32 13.52 -1.16 -1.83
CA ASP A 32 14.30 0.06 -1.75
C ASP A 32 15.71 -0.27 -1.25
N ARG A 33 16.71 -0.02 -2.10
CA ARG A 33 18.13 -0.24 -1.79
C ARG A 33 18.87 1.03 -1.37
N SER A 34 18.18 2.17 -1.36
CA SER A 34 18.75 3.48 -1.01
C SER A 34 18.86 3.71 0.51
N SER A 35 18.19 2.86 1.30
CA SER A 35 18.21 2.93 2.76
C SER A 35 19.60 2.64 3.33
N ALA A 36 20.07 3.53 4.22
CA ALA A 36 21.32 3.36 4.95
C ALA A 36 21.32 2.13 5.88
N ALA A 37 20.13 1.66 6.30
CA ALA A 37 19.96 0.44 7.09
C ALA A 37 20.02 -0.85 6.25
N GLY A 38 20.30 -0.74 4.94
CA GLY A 38 20.25 -1.85 4.00
C GLY A 38 18.91 -1.94 3.25
N PRO A 39 18.76 -2.94 2.37
CA PRO A 39 17.59 -3.08 1.51
C PRO A 39 16.32 -3.31 2.33
N CYS A 40 15.29 -2.50 2.10
CA CYS A 40 14.00 -2.64 2.77
C CYS A 40 12.88 -2.97 1.79
N CYS A 41 11.94 -3.81 2.23
CA CYS A 41 10.76 -4.13 1.45
C CYS A 41 9.73 -3.03 1.60
N ARG A 42 9.19 -2.57 0.48
CA ARG A 42 8.17 -1.52 0.43
C ARG A 42 6.96 -2.00 -0.36
N LEU A 43 5.81 -1.43 -0.02
CA LEU A 43 4.55 -1.60 -0.72
C LEU A 43 3.90 -0.21 -0.88
N LEU A 44 3.83 0.28 -2.11
CA LEU A 44 3.13 1.52 -2.42
C LEU A 44 1.71 1.19 -2.89
N LEU A 45 0.72 1.87 -2.30
CA LEU A 45 -0.64 1.95 -2.79
C LEU A 45 -0.84 3.35 -3.37
N ALA A 46 -1.22 3.41 -4.63
CA ALA A 46 -1.54 4.64 -5.35
C ALA A 46 -2.77 4.37 -6.23
N HIS A 47 -3.30 5.39 -6.87
CA HIS A 47 -4.41 5.20 -7.81
C HIS A 47 -3.94 5.43 -9.24
N ASP A 48 -4.67 4.86 -10.19
CA ASP A 48 -4.46 5.13 -11.61
C ASP A 48 -4.83 6.59 -11.97
N PRO A 49 -4.33 7.14 -13.09
CA PRO A 49 -4.85 8.38 -13.63
C PRO A 49 -6.38 8.38 -13.71
N LEU A 50 -7.01 9.51 -13.40
CA LEU A 50 -8.47 9.60 -13.36
C LEU A 50 -9.08 9.35 -14.74
N THR A 51 -10.01 8.40 -14.80
CA THR A 51 -10.87 8.18 -15.96
C THR A 51 -11.94 9.27 -16.03
N PRO A 52 -12.37 9.71 -17.23
CA PRO A 52 -13.48 10.67 -17.36
C PRO A 52 -14.72 10.24 -16.58
N GLY A 53 -15.31 11.17 -15.82
CA GLY A 53 -16.51 10.93 -15.01
C GLY A 53 -16.25 10.52 -13.56
N ILE A 54 -15.00 10.21 -13.18
CA ILE A 54 -14.62 9.96 -11.78
C ILE A 54 -14.09 11.24 -11.14
N GLY A 55 -14.65 11.60 -9.98
CA GLY A 55 -14.17 12.75 -9.21
C GLY A 55 -12.89 12.46 -8.45
N LEU A 56 -11.88 13.33 -8.56
CA LEU A 56 -10.64 13.24 -7.75
C LEU A 56 -10.93 13.10 -6.25
N MET A 57 -11.96 13.81 -5.76
CA MET A 57 -12.36 13.77 -4.36
C MET A 57 -12.79 12.38 -3.90
N GLU A 58 -13.45 11.60 -4.75
CA GLU A 58 -13.91 10.25 -4.44
C GLU A 58 -12.71 9.29 -4.29
N VAL A 59 -11.75 9.37 -5.22
CA VAL A 59 -10.52 8.58 -5.18
C VAL A 59 -9.66 8.97 -3.98
N GLU A 60 -9.48 10.27 -3.71
CA GLU A 60 -8.77 10.73 -2.52
C GLU A 60 -9.42 10.19 -1.24
N GLN A 61 -10.75 10.23 -1.14
CA GLN A 61 -11.48 9.70 0.02
C GLN A 61 -11.27 8.19 0.19
N ALA A 62 -11.30 7.41 -0.89
CA ALA A 62 -11.02 5.98 -0.84
C ALA A 62 -9.59 5.68 -0.38
N MET A 63 -8.60 6.40 -0.93
CA MET A 63 -7.19 6.27 -0.55
C MET A 63 -6.97 6.65 0.92
N LEU A 64 -7.61 7.72 1.39
CA LEU A 64 -7.60 8.11 2.79
C LEU A 64 -8.31 7.10 3.69
N GLY A 65 -9.36 6.44 3.19
CA GLY A 65 -10.03 5.34 3.90
C GLY A 65 -9.08 4.16 4.11
N ILE A 66 -8.28 3.80 3.12
CA ILE A 66 -7.23 2.79 3.24
C ILE A 66 -6.16 3.21 4.23
N ALA A 67 -5.66 4.44 4.12
CA ALA A 67 -4.66 4.96 5.05
C ALA A 67 -5.18 4.94 6.50
N THR A 68 -6.45 5.28 6.71
CA THR A 68 -7.11 5.25 8.02
C THR A 68 -7.29 3.81 8.52
N GLY A 69 -7.79 2.90 7.69
CA GLY A 69 -8.01 1.49 8.05
C GLY A 69 -6.73 0.74 8.39
N LEU A 70 -5.63 1.08 7.72
CA LEU A 70 -4.29 0.58 8.05
C LEU A 70 -3.68 1.25 9.29
N GLY A 71 -4.22 2.38 9.73
CA GLY A 71 -3.61 3.21 10.77
C GLY A 71 -2.29 3.82 10.31
N LEU A 72 -2.21 4.40 9.11
CA LEU A 72 -1.03 5.11 8.63
C LEU A 72 -0.98 6.55 9.16
N THR A 73 0.22 7.10 9.29
CA THR A 73 0.45 8.52 9.61
C THR A 73 0.90 9.31 8.38
N PRO A 74 0.64 10.62 8.30
CA PRO A 74 1.30 11.48 7.33
C PRO A 74 2.82 11.29 7.40
N SER A 75 3.47 11.14 6.25
CA SER A 75 4.91 10.84 6.15
C SER A 75 5.82 11.81 6.91
N GLN A 76 5.39 13.05 7.08
CA GLN A 76 6.10 14.10 7.85
C GLN A 76 6.17 13.81 9.35
N GLN A 77 5.28 12.97 9.87
CA GLN A 77 5.25 12.56 11.28
C GLN A 77 6.10 11.31 11.53
N GLY A 78 6.64 10.70 10.47
CA GLY A 78 7.36 9.43 10.53
C GLY A 78 6.45 8.21 10.49
N PRO A 79 6.99 7.04 10.10
CA PRO A 79 6.23 5.81 10.01
C PRO A 79 5.93 5.23 11.40
N GLN A 80 4.71 4.74 11.61
CA GLN A 80 4.33 4.03 12.83
C GLN A 80 4.14 2.52 12.61
N PRO A 81 4.29 1.68 13.64
CA PRO A 81 4.00 0.25 13.55
C PRO A 81 2.51 -0.02 13.33
N LEU A 82 2.16 -0.86 12.36
CA LEU A 82 0.77 -1.17 11.98
C LEU A 82 0.29 -2.53 12.50
N GLY A 83 1.20 -3.33 13.08
CA GLY A 83 0.92 -4.73 13.39
C GLY A 83 0.87 -5.63 12.15
N PRO A 84 0.28 -6.83 12.27
CA PRO A 84 0.41 -7.90 11.28
C PRO A 84 -0.65 -7.83 10.18
N VAL A 85 -0.58 -6.77 9.39
CA VAL A 85 -1.53 -6.48 8.31
C VAL A 85 -1.18 -7.18 7.00
N LEU A 86 0.07 -7.64 6.80
CA LEU A 86 0.47 -8.30 5.56
C LEU A 86 0.65 -9.81 5.77
N ARG A 87 -0.02 -10.61 4.95
CA ARG A 87 0.09 -12.07 4.93
C ARG A 87 0.74 -12.53 3.63
N ILE A 88 1.80 -13.33 3.69
CA ILE A 88 2.52 -13.85 2.52
C ILE A 88 2.52 -15.37 2.59
N ARG A 89 1.97 -16.03 1.57
CA ARG A 89 2.01 -17.48 1.42
C ARG A 89 2.81 -17.86 0.18
N GLN A 90 3.81 -18.72 0.38
CA GLN A 90 4.64 -19.27 -0.68
C GLN A 90 4.04 -20.54 -1.26
N ASN A 91 4.39 -20.85 -2.51
CA ASN A 91 3.95 -22.02 -3.26
C ASN A 91 2.43 -22.14 -3.36
N VAL A 92 1.72 -21.01 -3.36
CA VAL A 92 0.27 -20.97 -3.52
C VAL A 92 -0.12 -19.83 -4.46
N THR A 93 -1.26 -20.01 -5.10
CA THR A 93 -2.02 -18.94 -5.77
C THR A 93 -3.47 -19.02 -5.37
N ALA A 94 -4.21 -17.93 -5.53
CA ALA A 94 -5.65 -17.94 -5.46
C ALA A 94 -6.27 -18.07 -6.85
N VAL A 95 -7.31 -18.89 -6.96
CA VAL A 95 -8.11 -19.11 -8.17
C VAL A 95 -9.58 -18.82 -7.85
N GLY A 96 -10.26 -18.10 -8.73
CA GLY A 96 -11.64 -17.65 -8.53
C GLY A 96 -11.74 -16.17 -8.17
N PRO A 97 -12.96 -15.61 -8.06
CA PRO A 97 -13.18 -14.22 -7.67
C PRO A 97 -12.78 -14.01 -6.20
N LEU A 98 -12.35 -12.79 -5.82
CA LEU A 98 -11.88 -12.43 -4.47
C LEU A 98 -12.75 -12.98 -3.32
N HIS A 99 -14.07 -12.99 -3.48
CA HIS A 99 -15.05 -13.43 -2.46
C HIS A 99 -15.28 -14.96 -2.42
N SER A 100 -14.68 -15.73 -3.33
CA SER A 100 -14.79 -17.19 -3.40
C SER A 100 -13.45 -17.82 -3.83
N GLU A 101 -12.34 -17.18 -3.47
CA GLU A 101 -11.01 -17.65 -3.85
C GLU A 101 -10.72 -19.01 -3.22
N ARG A 102 -10.27 -19.94 -4.06
CA ARG A 102 -9.68 -21.19 -3.63
C ARG A 102 -8.17 -21.08 -3.71
N LEU A 103 -7.49 -21.42 -2.61
CA LEU A 103 -6.05 -21.55 -2.59
C LEU A 103 -5.63 -22.85 -3.26
N VAL A 104 -4.73 -22.76 -4.23
CA VAL A 104 -4.14 -23.89 -4.94
C VAL A 104 -2.64 -23.87 -4.74
N HIS A 105 -2.06 -25.02 -4.38
CA HIS A 105 -0.62 -25.16 -4.30
C HIS A 105 -0.02 -25.08 -5.71
N VAL A 106 0.83 -24.08 -5.94
CA VAL A 106 1.54 -23.87 -7.21
C VAL A 106 2.98 -23.49 -6.88
N PRO A 107 3.96 -24.39 -7.10
CA PRO A 107 5.36 -24.11 -6.81
C PRO A 107 5.84 -22.83 -7.49
N GLY A 108 6.58 -22.00 -6.76
CA GLY A 108 7.12 -20.74 -7.26
C GLY A 108 6.12 -19.58 -7.35
N ARG A 109 4.82 -19.79 -7.07
CA ARG A 109 3.84 -18.70 -6.92
C ARG A 109 3.80 -18.20 -5.48
N THR A 110 3.51 -16.92 -5.33
CA THR A 110 3.33 -16.27 -4.03
C THR A 110 1.99 -15.55 -4.02
N LEU A 111 1.23 -15.75 -2.95
CA LEU A 111 0.07 -14.95 -2.63
C LEU A 111 0.41 -13.98 -1.49
N ALA A 112 0.24 -12.68 -1.72
CA ALA A 112 0.36 -11.67 -0.67
C ALA A 112 -0.95 -10.90 -0.52
N LEU A 113 -1.45 -10.81 0.71
CA LEU A 113 -2.74 -10.22 1.07
C LEU A 113 -2.54 -9.18 2.17
N LEU A 114 -3.05 -7.98 1.93
CA LEU A 114 -3.04 -6.86 2.86
C LEU A 114 -4.42 -6.70 3.50
N ASP A 115 -4.45 -6.82 4.83
CA ASP A 115 -5.58 -6.41 5.66
C ASP A 115 -5.52 -4.89 5.84
N TYR A 116 -6.35 -4.18 5.07
CA TYR A 116 -6.37 -2.72 5.03
C TYR A 116 -7.47 -2.11 5.91
N GLY A 117 -8.05 -2.91 6.81
CA GLY A 117 -9.07 -2.48 7.77
C GLY A 117 -10.52 -2.60 7.28
N HIS A 118 -10.75 -3.15 6.08
CA HIS A 118 -12.11 -3.47 5.64
C HIS A 118 -12.63 -4.73 6.34
N ALA A 119 -13.89 -4.74 6.75
CA ALA A 119 -14.47 -5.82 7.58
C ALA A 119 -14.41 -7.21 6.93
N THR A 120 -14.56 -7.28 5.60
CA THR A 120 -14.70 -8.53 4.85
C THR A 120 -13.72 -8.69 3.68
N ASN A 121 -12.91 -7.67 3.39
CA ASN A 121 -12.09 -7.63 2.17
C ASN A 121 -10.62 -7.48 2.50
N LEU A 122 -9.80 -8.18 1.72
CA LEU A 122 -8.35 -8.05 1.73
C LEU A 122 -7.92 -7.52 0.37
N LEU A 123 -6.86 -6.71 0.36
CA LEU A 123 -6.27 -6.19 -0.86
C LEU A 123 -5.14 -7.13 -1.30
N ARG A 124 -5.23 -7.63 -2.52
CA ARG A 124 -4.21 -8.54 -3.08
C ARG A 124 -3.04 -7.74 -3.63
N VAL A 125 -1.82 -8.14 -3.29
CA VAL A 125 -0.62 -7.64 -3.98
C VAL A 125 -0.50 -8.41 -5.31
N PRO A 126 -0.61 -7.75 -6.46
CA PRO A 126 -0.53 -8.41 -7.76
C PRO A 126 0.90 -8.89 -8.02
N ASP A 127 1.02 -10.17 -8.40
CA ASP A 127 2.26 -10.86 -8.79
C ASP A 127 3.54 -10.35 -8.08
N PRO A 128 3.62 -10.46 -6.74
CA PRO A 128 4.75 -9.93 -6.01
C PRO A 128 6.06 -10.59 -6.47
N PRO A 129 7.13 -9.82 -6.77
CA PRO A 129 8.39 -10.40 -7.17
C PRO A 129 8.90 -11.42 -6.14
N ALA A 130 9.36 -12.59 -6.58
CA ALA A 130 9.79 -13.66 -5.68
C ALA A 130 10.84 -13.19 -4.66
N LYS A 131 11.79 -12.35 -5.10
CA LYS A 131 12.80 -11.74 -4.24
C LYS A 131 12.20 -10.80 -3.19
N TRP A 132 11.18 -10.02 -3.55
CA TRP A 132 10.49 -9.15 -2.60
C TRP A 132 9.75 -9.98 -1.55
N ALA A 133 9.01 -11.01 -1.98
CA ALA A 133 8.27 -11.88 -1.07
C ALA A 133 9.19 -12.63 -0.09
N GLN A 134 10.33 -13.11 -0.60
CA GLN A 134 11.37 -13.75 0.20
C GLN A 134 11.92 -12.78 1.25
N LEU A 135 12.35 -11.58 0.85
CA LEU A 135 12.89 -10.59 1.78
C LEU A 135 11.84 -10.11 2.79
N ALA A 136 10.60 -9.87 2.37
CA ALA A 136 9.50 -9.49 3.26
C ALA A 136 9.23 -10.59 4.30
N SER A 137 9.32 -11.86 3.89
CA SER A 137 9.20 -13.02 4.80
C SER A 137 10.39 -13.13 5.75
N THR A 138 11.62 -12.89 5.26
CA THR A 138 12.84 -12.94 6.06
C THR A 138 12.92 -11.81 7.08
N TYR A 139 12.68 -10.56 6.65
CA TYR A 139 12.77 -9.38 7.50
C TYR A 139 11.55 -9.17 8.37
N ARG A 140 10.43 -9.84 8.07
CA ARG A 140 9.16 -9.72 8.82
C ARG A 140 8.58 -8.31 8.87
N HIS A 141 9.10 -7.39 8.07
CA HIS A 141 8.67 -6.00 8.02
C HIS A 141 8.56 -5.51 6.57
N VAL A 142 7.50 -4.76 6.29
CA VAL A 142 7.30 -4.05 5.02
C VAL A 142 6.86 -2.62 5.32
N HIS A 143 7.51 -1.66 4.69
CA HIS A 143 7.06 -0.26 4.74
C HIS A 143 5.90 -0.09 3.77
N ILE A 144 4.74 0.29 4.29
CA ILE A 144 3.55 0.55 3.51
C ILE A 144 3.45 2.06 3.31
N SER A 145 3.11 2.48 2.09
CA SER A 145 2.85 3.87 1.76
C SER A 145 1.56 3.98 0.96
N VAL A 146 0.74 4.98 1.27
CA VAL A 146 -0.47 5.33 0.52
C VAL A 146 -0.28 6.75 0.01
N GLY A 147 -0.27 6.92 -1.31
CA GLY A 147 -0.18 8.22 -1.96
C GLY A 147 -1.52 8.65 -2.54
N LEU A 148 -1.78 9.96 -2.52
CA LEU A 148 -3.02 10.54 -3.06
C LEU A 148 -2.89 11.07 -4.50
N ASP A 149 -1.70 10.95 -5.08
CA ASP A 149 -1.46 11.35 -6.46
C ASP A 149 -1.51 10.12 -7.37
N PRO A 150 -1.86 10.27 -8.65
CA PRO A 150 -1.76 9.16 -9.58
C PRO A 150 -0.29 8.78 -9.80
N VAL A 151 -0.01 7.48 -9.96
CA VAL A 151 1.34 6.98 -10.29
C VAL A 151 1.31 6.19 -11.60
N ALA A 152 2.41 6.27 -12.35
CA ALA A 152 2.66 5.39 -13.49
C ALA A 152 3.50 4.19 -13.03
N ASP A 153 2.94 3.02 -13.27
CA ASP A 153 3.36 1.64 -13.09
C ASP A 153 4.89 1.44 -13.02
N ALA A 154 5.35 0.67 -12.02
CA ALA A 154 6.73 0.25 -11.67
C ALA A 154 7.41 0.95 -10.47
N TRP A 155 8.19 0.17 -9.72
CA TRP A 155 8.84 0.62 -8.47
C TRP A 155 9.89 1.73 -8.65
N ASP A 156 10.67 1.70 -9.74
CA ASP A 156 11.70 2.73 -9.98
C ASP A 156 11.08 4.13 -10.12
N ARG A 157 9.89 4.21 -10.73
CA ARG A 157 9.08 5.44 -10.77
C ARG A 157 8.38 5.69 -9.45
N ALA A 158 7.93 4.64 -8.76
CA ALA A 158 7.30 4.69 -7.45
C ALA A 158 8.22 5.32 -6.37
N SER A 159 9.53 5.05 -6.40
CA SER A 159 10.48 5.66 -5.47
C SER A 159 10.52 7.19 -5.62
N SER A 160 10.65 7.67 -6.86
CA SER A 160 10.59 9.11 -7.16
C SER A 160 9.24 9.71 -6.80
N TYR A 161 8.15 8.97 -7.04
CA TYR A 161 6.80 9.35 -6.63
C TYR A 161 6.69 9.52 -5.11
N VAL A 162 7.15 8.53 -4.32
CA VAL A 162 7.11 8.55 -2.85
C VAL A 162 7.80 9.80 -2.32
N HIS A 163 8.98 10.14 -2.85
CA HIS A 163 9.69 11.36 -2.45
C HIS A 163 8.90 12.64 -2.78
N ARG A 164 8.34 12.75 -3.98
CA ARG A 164 7.54 13.92 -4.39
C ARG A 164 6.26 14.06 -3.55
N SER A 165 5.48 12.99 -3.41
CA SER A 165 4.22 13.02 -2.65
C SER A 165 4.46 13.28 -1.16
N ALA A 166 5.56 12.77 -0.58
CA ALA A 166 5.95 13.13 0.78
C ALA A 166 6.27 14.63 0.93
N ALA A 167 7.02 15.20 -0.02
CA ALA A 167 7.41 16.61 0.01
C ALA A 167 6.21 17.58 -0.01
N ILE A 168 5.10 17.18 -0.65
CA ILE A 168 3.87 17.98 -0.72
C ILE A 168 2.79 17.54 0.28
N GLY A 169 3.10 16.62 1.20
CA GLY A 169 2.17 16.17 2.25
C GLY A 169 0.99 15.34 1.75
N ARG A 170 1.20 14.60 0.66
CA ARG A 170 0.20 13.73 0.03
C ARG A 170 0.57 12.25 0.13
N LEU A 171 1.40 11.90 1.12
CA LEU A 171 1.84 10.53 1.39
C LEU A 171 1.63 10.17 2.87
N TRP A 172 1.01 9.01 3.09
CA TRP A 172 0.84 8.36 4.39
C TRP A 172 1.69 7.10 4.46
N THR A 173 2.31 6.83 5.60
CA THR A 173 3.29 5.76 5.74
C THR A 173 3.16 5.01 7.06
N GLY A 174 3.63 3.77 7.06
CA GLY A 174 3.73 2.95 8.26
C GLY A 174 4.56 1.70 8.01
N THR A 175 4.84 0.95 9.06
CA THR A 175 5.63 -0.29 9.00
C THR A 175 4.76 -1.46 9.45
N ALA A 176 4.42 -2.32 8.51
CA ALA A 176 3.66 -3.53 8.77
C ALA A 176 4.58 -4.68 9.19
N THR A 177 4.07 -5.58 10.03
CA THR A 177 4.68 -6.89 10.25
C THR A 177 4.09 -7.93 9.30
N VAL A 178 4.92 -8.89 8.88
CA VAL A 178 4.55 -9.92 7.91
C VAL A 178 4.26 -11.23 8.61
N ARG A 179 3.06 -11.77 8.39
CA ARG A 179 2.69 -13.15 8.72
C ARG A 179 2.93 -14.05 7.50
N THR A 180 3.61 -15.17 7.69
CA THR A 180 3.78 -16.19 6.65
C THR A 180 3.05 -17.46 7.01
#